data_AF-Q982T8-F1
#
_entry.id   AF-Q982T8-F1
#
_cell.length_a   1.000
_cell.length_b   1.000
_cell.length_c   1.000
_cell.angle_alpha   90.00
_cell.angle_beta   90.00
_cell.angle_gamma   90.00
#
_symmetry.space_group_name_H-M   'P 1'
#
loop_
_entity.id
_entity.type
_entity.pdbx_description
1 polymer ?
#
loop_
_entity_poly.entity_id
_entity_poly.type
_entity_poly.pdbx_seq_one_letter_code
_entity_poly.pdbx_strand_id
1 'polypeptide(L)' 'MNVAESLIAEAAKSRKAEAWVSRQILAGRKPSEILADLRRAANPSLIIAAVGGDGPAGLTFACVVMFALPFALLGWVLPS' A
#
# COMPACT_ATOMS: atom_id res chain seq x y z
N MET A 1 26.19 4.47 -5.94
CA MET A 1 25.11 4.92 -5.04
C MET A 1 24.89 3.84 -4.00
N ASN A 2 25.11 4.17 -2.73
CA ASN A 2 25.00 3.24 -1.61
C ASN A 2 23.52 3.06 -1.21
N VAL A 3 23.14 1.89 -0.69
CA VAL A 3 21.76 1.59 -0.22
C VAL A 3 21.31 2.62 0.80
N ALA A 4 22.22 3.04 1.69
CA ALA A 4 21.94 4.07 2.69
C ALA A 4 21.55 5.42 2.06
N GLU A 5 22.25 5.86 1.01
CA GLU A 5 21.96 7.12 0.31
C GLU A 5 20.60 7.06 -0.39
N SER A 6 20.27 5.94 -1.03
CA SER A 6 18.95 5.73 -1.64
C SER A 6 17.83 5.73 -0.60
N LEU A 7 18.08 5.16 0.58
CA LEU A 7 17.11 5.12 1.67
C LEU A 7 16.86 6.50 2.28
N ILE A 8 17.93 7.30 2.44
CA ILE A 8 17.84 8.69 2.89
C ILE A 8 17.06 9.53 1.87
N ALA A 9 17.38 9.40 0.58
CA ALA A 9 16.68 10.12 -0.49
C ALA A 9 15.19 9.74 -0.54
N GLU A 10 14.85 8.46 -0.32
CA GLU A 10 13.46 8.00 -0.32
C GLU A 10 12.70 8.43 0.95
N ALA A 11 13.35 8.39 2.12
CA ALA A 11 12.78 8.88 3.37
C ALA A 11 12.53 10.41 3.32
N ALA A 12 13.43 11.17 2.68
CA ALA A 12 13.32 12.62 2.55
C ALA A 12 12.12 13.07 1.69
N LYS A 13 11.54 12.18 0.87
CA LYS A 13 10.35 12.51 0.06
C LYS A 13 9.10 12.74 0.90
N SER A 14 9.00 12.15 2.09
CA SER A 14 7.80 12.30 2.93
C SER A 14 8.07 12.05 4.40
N ARG A 15 7.55 12.95 5.25
CA ARG A 15 7.58 12.82 6.73
C ARG A 15 6.92 11.51 7.22
N LYS A 16 5.97 10.96 6.46
CA LYS A 16 5.33 9.66 6.76
C LYS A 16 6.24 8.48 6.43
N ALA A 17 7.00 8.56 5.34
CA ALA A 17 7.97 7.55 4.93
C ALA A 17 9.13 7.49 5.93
N GLU A 18 9.65 8.65 6.34
CA GLU A 18 10.68 8.78 7.37
C GLU A 18 10.27 8.11 8.69
N ALA A 19 9.09 8.45 9.24
CA ALA A 19 8.60 7.86 10.48
C ALA A 19 8.37 6.33 10.38
N TRP A 20 8.05 5.82 9.19
CA TRP A 20 7.93 4.38 8.95
C TRP A 20 9.30 3.71 8.87
N VAL A 21 10.26 4.29 8.14
CA VAL A 21 11.65 3.82 8.03
C VAL A 21 12.31 3.73 9.40
N SER A 22 12.20 4.78 10.23
CA SER A 22 12.76 4.79 11.58
C SER A 22 12.23 3.64 12.44
N ARG A 23 10.93 3.31 12.30
CA ARG A 23 10.34 2.15 12.99
C ARG A 23 10.92 0.82 12.51
N GLN A 24 11.20 0.67 11.21
CA GLN A 24 11.79 -0.56 10.67
C GLN A 24 13.27 -0.72 11.06
N ILE A 25 14.02 0.37 11.12
CA ILE A 25 15.40 0.37 11.60
C ILE A 25 15.45 -0.05 13.07
N LEU A 26 14.57 0.50 13.92
CA LEU A 26 14.46 0.12 15.32
C LEU A 26 14.03 -1.35 15.49
N ALA A 27 13.26 -1.89 14.55
CA ALA A 27 12.90 -3.31 14.52
C ALA A 27 14.04 -4.23 14.03
N GLY A 28 15.22 -3.70 13.74
CA GLY A 28 16.39 -4.47 13.31
C GLY A 28 16.31 -5.00 11.87
N ARG A 29 15.41 -4.46 11.04
CA ARG A 29 15.28 -4.86 9.63
C ARG A 29 16.46 -4.37 8.81
N LYS A 30 16.82 -5.13 7.76
CA LYS A 30 17.94 -4.77 6.88
C LYS A 30 17.55 -3.57 6.01
N PRO A 31 18.44 -2.56 5.85
CA PRO A 31 18.18 -1.38 5.01
C PRO A 31 17.78 -1.71 3.57
N SER A 32 18.36 -2.77 2.98
CA SER A 32 18.02 -3.22 1.63
C SER A 32 16.57 -3.67 1.49
N GLU A 33 16.01 -4.34 2.51
CA GLU A 33 14.62 -4.80 2.52
C GLU A 33 13.66 -3.62 2.69
N ILE A 34 13.99 -2.69 3.59
CA ILE A 34 13.22 -1.46 3.82
C ILE A 34 13.13 -0.63 2.53
N LEU A 35 14.24 -0.52 1.78
CA LEU A 35 14.27 0.20 0.51
C LEU A 35 13.42 -0.49 -0.58
N ALA A 36 13.43 -1.83 -0.62
CA ALA A 36 12.59 -2.59 -1.56
C ALA A 36 11.10 -2.40 -1.27
N ASP A 37 10.71 -2.41 0.01
CA ASP A 37 9.33 -2.18 0.45
C ASP A 37 8.86 -0.75 0.10
N LEU A 38 9.70 0.26 0.35
CA LEU A 38 9.42 1.65 -0.03
C LEU A 38 9.22 1.79 -1.54
N ARG A 39 10.09 1.17 -2.32
CA ARG A 39 10.01 1.23 -3.79
C ARG A 39 8.76 0.52 -4.32
N ARG A 40 8.34 -0.57 -3.68
CA ARG A 40 7.07 -1.25 -4.00
C ARG A 40 5.87 -0.38 -3.64
N ALA A 41 5.89 0.30 -2.50
CA ALA A 41 4.84 1.22 -2.07
C ALA A 41 4.75 2.50 -2.92
N ALA A 42 5.88 2.98 -3.44
CA ALA A 42 5.95 4.17 -4.29
C ALA A 42 5.46 3.93 -5.73
N ASN A 43 5.26 2.67 -6.15
CA ASN A 43 4.70 2.32 -7.45
C ASN A 43 3.21 1.96 -7.31
N PRO A 44 2.29 2.93 -7.41
CA PRO A 44 0.85 2.66 -7.31
C PRO A 44 0.35 1.71 -8.40
N SER A 45 1.02 1.64 -9.55
CA SER A 45 0.76 0.66 -10.62
C SER A 45 0.98 -0.80 -10.17
N LEU A 46 1.95 -1.04 -9.30
CA LEU A 46 2.21 -2.35 -8.69
C LEU A 46 1.22 -2.66 -7.55
N ILE A 47 0.76 -1.63 -6.83
CA ILE A 47 -0.31 -1.78 -5.83
C ILE A 47 -1.64 -2.12 -6.52
N ILE A 48 -1.98 -1.49 -7.64
CA ILE A 48 -3.19 -1.81 -8.40
C ILE A 48 -3.11 -3.25 -8.95
N ALA A 49 -1.95 -3.67 -9.45
CA ALA A 49 -1.72 -5.05 -9.85
C ALA A 49 -1.79 -6.06 -8.67
N ALA A 50 -1.38 -5.65 -7.46
CA ALA A 50 -1.47 -6.46 -6.25
C ALA A 50 -2.85 -6.42 -5.56
N VAL A 51 -3.65 -5.36 -5.76
CA VAL A 51 -5.05 -5.27 -5.34
C VAL A 51 -5.92 -6.18 -6.22
N GLY A 52 -5.51 -6.42 -7.46
CA GLY A 52 -6.10 -7.44 -8.33
C GLY A 52 -5.66 -8.89 -8.06
N GLY A 53 -4.72 -9.11 -7.12
CA GLY A 53 -4.25 -10.44 -6.74
C GLY A 53 -4.60 -10.80 -5.30
N ASP A 54 -4.73 -12.10 -5.00
CA ASP A 54 -5.13 -12.74 -3.73
C ASP A 54 -4.32 -12.33 -2.47
N GLY A 55 -4.28 -11.05 -2.13
CA GLY A 55 -3.66 -10.50 -0.93
C GLY A 55 -4.68 -9.86 0.03
N PRO A 56 -4.28 -9.53 1.27
CA PRO A 56 -5.17 -8.93 2.28
C PRO A 56 -5.87 -7.66 1.80
N ALA A 57 -5.18 -6.84 0.99
CA ALA A 57 -5.74 -5.64 0.39
C ALA A 57 -6.80 -5.95 -0.69
N GLY A 58 -6.58 -6.98 -1.50
CA GLY A 58 -7.57 -7.49 -2.46
C GLY A 58 -8.81 -8.04 -1.75
N LEU A 59 -8.60 -8.75 -0.63
CA LEU A 59 -9.71 -9.27 0.19
C LEU A 59 -10.54 -8.13 0.79
N THR A 60 -9.90 -7.08 1.32
CA THR A 60 -10.63 -5.90 1.84
C THR A 60 -11.41 -5.18 0.75
N PHE A 61 -10.84 -5.05 -0.46
CA PHE A 61 -11.52 -4.43 -1.58
C PHE A 61 -12.71 -5.27 -2.04
N ALA A 62 -12.52 -6.58 -2.18
CA ALA A 62 -13.58 -7.53 -2.49
C ALA A 62 -14.70 -7.50 -1.45
N CYS A 63 -14.38 -7.44 -0.15
CA CYS A 63 -15.37 -7.31 0.92
C CYS A 63 -16.18 -6.01 0.81
N VAL A 64 -15.53 -4.87 0.53
CA VAL A 64 -16.22 -3.59 0.34
C VAL A 64 -17.14 -3.64 -0.88
N VAL A 65 -16.68 -4.22 -1.99
CA VAL A 65 -17.48 -4.37 -3.22
C VAL A 65 -18.68 -5.29 -2.99
N MET A 66 -18.48 -6.47 -2.41
CA MET A 66 -19.57 -7.42 -2.08
C MET A 66 -20.62 -6.80 -1.16
N PHE A 67 -20.19 -5.99 -0.19
CA PHE A 67 -21.11 -5.29 0.72
C PHE A 67 -21.88 -4.17 0.02
N ALA A 68 -21.24 -3.39 -0.85
CA ALA A 68 -21.88 -2.27 -1.55
C ALA A 68 -22.81 -2.72 -2.69
N LEU A 69 -22.53 -3.86 -3.32
CA LEU A 69 -23.28 -4.40 -4.45
C LEU A 69 -24.80 -4.52 -4.22
N PRO A 70 -25.29 -5.13 -3.11
CA PRO A 70 -26.72 -5.26 -2.88
C PRO A 70 -27.42 -3.90 -2.71
N PHE A 71 -26.75 -2.90 -2.12
CA PHE A 71 -27.32 -1.56 -1.97
C PHE A 71 -27.36 -0.79 -3.29
N ALA A 72 -26.34 -0.96 -4.15
CA ALA A 72 -26.36 -0.41 -5.50
C ALA A 72 -27.48 -1.04 -6.35
N LEU A 73 -27.67 -2.36 -6.25
CA LEU A 73 -28.77 -3.06 -6.91
C LEU A 73 -30.15 -2.65 -6.36
N LEU A 74 -30.28 -2.49 -5.04
CA LEU A 74 -31.52 -2.02 -4.41
C LEU A 74 -31.85 -0.57 -4.78
N GLY A 75 -30.85 0.32 -4.83
CA GLY A 75 -31.03 1.69 -5.30
C GLY A 75 -31.36 1.79 -6.79
N TRP A 76 -31.05 0.75 -7.57
CA TRP A 76 -31.48 0.64 -8.97
C TRP A 76 -32.89 0.05 -9.11
N VAL A 77 -33.31 -0.85 -8.21
CA VAL A 77 -34.64 -1.50 -8.22
C VAL A 77 -35.73 -0.65 -7.58
N LEU A 78 -35.40 0.18 -6.59
CA LEU A 78 -36.25 1.28 -6.11
C LEU A 78 -35.67 2.62 -6.61
N PRO A 79 -35.91 3.02 -7.86
CA PRO A 79 -35.79 4.42 -8.22
C PRO A 79 -36.92 5.14 -7.47
N SER A 80 -36.56 6.06 -6.57
CA SER A 80 -37.49 7.02 -5.98
C SER A 80 -38.18 7.86 -7.06
#